data_AF-A0A9D8RVP2-F1
#
_entry.id   AF-A0A9D8RVP2-F1
#
_cell.length_a   1.000
_cell.length_b   1.000
_cell.length_c   1.000
_cell.angle_alpha   90.00
_cell.angle_beta   90.00
_cell.angle_gamma   90.00
#
_symmetry.space_group_name_H-M   'P 1'
#
loop_
_entity.id
_entity.type
_entity.pdbx_description
1 polymer ?
#
loop_
_entity_poly.entity_id
_entity_poly.type
_entity_poly.pdbx_seq_one_letter_code
_entity_poly.pdbx_strand_id
1 'polypeptide(L)'
;MKKLYGNAVVGQSGGPTAAINATLSGVIKGALRAKDEGYINTLYGMRNGIEGFLEERLIDLFEAFADKEKLSVLEQTPSAALGSCRKKMKSPKDDPETYEKLIELFKKY
;
A
#
# COMPACT_ATOMS: atom_id res chain seq x y z
N MET A 1 2.08 12.76 20.40
CA MET A 1 1.70 12.92 18.98
C MET A 1 0.21 12.67 18.85
N LYS A 2 -0.50 13.45 18.03
CA LYS A 2 -1.93 13.24 17.73
C LYS A 2 -2.08 11.97 16.88
N LYS A 3 -2.95 11.03 17.29
CA LYS A 3 -3.26 9.83 16.50
C LYS A 3 -4.19 10.22 15.34
N LEU A 4 -3.91 9.71 14.15
CA LEU A 4 -4.75 9.87 12.96
C LEU A 4 -5.68 8.66 12.85
N TYR A 5 -6.92 8.87 12.44
CA TYR A 5 -7.94 7.82 12.31
C TYR A 5 -8.39 7.75 10.85
N GLY A 6 -8.50 6.53 10.30
CA GLY A 6 -8.99 6.33 8.93
C GLY A 6 -8.49 5.04 8.30
N ASN A 7 -8.39 5.03 6.98
CA ASN A 7 -7.78 3.96 6.22
C ASN A 7 -6.31 4.28 5.91
N ALA A 8 -5.56 3.24 5.57
CA ALA A 8 -4.19 3.38 5.09
C ALA A 8 -4.04 2.68 3.75
N VAL A 9 -3.08 3.12 2.94
CA VAL A 9 -2.76 2.48 1.66
C VAL A 9 -1.25 2.39 1.48
N VAL A 10 -0.78 1.26 0.95
CA VAL A 10 0.64 0.99 0.69
C VAL A 10 0.82 0.46 -0.74
N GLY A 11 1.86 0.92 -1.42
CA GLY A 11 2.23 0.45 -2.75
C GLY A 11 3.73 0.18 -2.85
N GLN A 12 4.10 -0.79 -3.69
CA GLN A 12 5.49 -1.05 -4.07
C GLN A 12 5.77 -0.36 -5.41
N SER A 13 6.91 0.32 -5.52
CA SER A 13 7.29 1.08 -6.72
C SER A 13 8.77 0.93 -7.02
N GLY A 14 9.15 1.07 -8.30
CA GLY A 14 10.52 0.91 -8.76
C GLY A 14 10.89 -0.55 -9.07
N GLY A 15 12.19 -0.84 -9.11
CA GLY A 15 12.70 -2.19 -9.34
C GLY A 15 12.47 -3.09 -8.13
N PRO A 16 11.84 -4.26 -8.27
CA PRO A 16 11.68 -5.21 -7.17
C PRO A 16 13.03 -5.64 -6.58
N THR A 17 13.07 -5.87 -5.26
CA THR A 17 14.27 -6.33 -4.56
C THR A 17 13.98 -7.63 -3.79
N ALA A 18 15.02 -8.26 -3.25
CA ALA A 18 14.84 -9.43 -2.40
C ALA A 18 14.16 -9.11 -1.05
N ALA A 19 14.18 -7.85 -0.60
CA ALA A 19 13.72 -7.45 0.74
C ALA A 19 12.40 -6.66 0.76
N ILE A 20 11.89 -6.21 -0.39
CA ILE A 20 10.73 -5.31 -0.44
C ILE A 20 9.45 -5.94 0.12
N ASN A 21 9.31 -7.26 0.06
CA ASN A 21 8.19 -7.97 0.69
C ASN A 21 8.36 -8.11 2.21
N ALA A 22 9.59 -8.20 2.72
CA ALA A 22 9.82 -8.11 4.17
C ALA A 22 9.42 -6.73 4.71
N THR A 23 9.70 -5.66 3.96
CA THR A 23 9.19 -4.32 4.28
C THR A 23 7.67 -4.28 4.28
N LEU A 24 7.01 -4.84 3.25
CA LEU A 24 5.55 -4.89 3.17
C LEU A 24 4.95 -5.67 4.36
N SER A 25 5.53 -6.81 4.73
CA SER A 25 5.11 -7.56 5.93
C SER A 25 5.22 -6.72 7.20
N GLY A 26 6.32 -5.97 7.37
CA GLY A 26 6.49 -5.03 8.47
C GLY A 26 5.38 -3.97 8.53
N VAL A 27 5.01 -3.39 7.37
CA VAL A 27 3.88 -2.44 7.26
C VAL A 27 2.57 -3.10 7.68
N ILE A 28 2.28 -4.32 7.19
CA ILE A 28 1.04 -5.03 7.54
C ILE A 28 1.00 -5.33 9.04
N LYS A 29 2.09 -5.83 9.63
CA LYS A 29 2.20 -6.08 11.08
C LYS A 29 1.97 -4.81 11.90
N GLY A 30 2.54 -3.68 11.48
CA GLY A 30 2.31 -2.38 12.12
C GLY A 30 0.87 -1.91 12.00
N ALA A 31 0.27 -2.04 10.81
CA ALA A 31 -1.11 -1.66 10.56
C ALA A 31 -2.12 -2.53 11.32
N LEU A 32 -1.85 -3.82 11.51
CA LEU A 32 -2.68 -4.71 12.33
C LEU A 32 -2.71 -4.24 13.80
N ARG A 33 -1.56 -3.83 14.37
CA ARG A 33 -1.53 -3.23 15.72
C ARG A 33 -2.34 -1.94 15.77
N ALA A 34 -2.22 -1.10 14.75
CA ALA A 34 -3.01 0.13 14.67
C ALA A 34 -4.52 -0.13 14.49
N LYS A 35 -4.90 -1.24 13.85
CA LYS A 35 -6.29 -1.73 13.77
C LYS A 35 -6.80 -2.17 15.14
N ASP A 36 -6.01 -2.96 15.87
CA ASP A 36 -6.35 -3.41 17.23
C ASP A 36 -6.53 -2.22 18.19
N GLU A 37 -5.75 -1.15 18.03
CA GLU A 37 -5.91 0.09 18.79
C GLU A 37 -6.98 1.06 18.24
N GLY A 38 -7.63 0.73 17.10
CA GLY A 38 -8.76 1.47 16.54
C GLY A 38 -8.42 2.70 15.67
N TYR A 39 -7.19 2.81 15.15
CA TYR A 39 -6.77 3.96 14.31
C TYR A 39 -6.81 3.68 12.81
N ILE A 40 -6.55 2.44 12.39
CA ILE A 40 -6.59 2.04 10.97
C ILE A 40 -7.71 1.03 10.77
N ASN A 41 -8.75 1.38 10.01
CA ASN A 41 -9.88 0.49 9.74
C ASN A 41 -9.51 -0.56 8.68
N THR A 42 -9.00 -0.12 7.53
CA THR A 42 -8.54 -0.97 6.42
C THR A 42 -7.13 -0.55 5.98
N LEU A 43 -6.30 -1.55 5.65
CA LEU A 43 -5.03 -1.35 4.94
C LEU A 43 -5.19 -1.83 3.49
N TYR A 44 -5.19 -0.89 2.55
CA TYR A 44 -5.24 -1.17 1.12
C TYR A 44 -3.83 -1.39 0.54
N GLY A 45 -3.70 -2.35 -0.37
CA GLY A 45 -2.52 -2.57 -1.19
C GLY A 45 -2.74 -2.10 -2.62
N MET A 46 -1.83 -1.27 -3.16
CA MET A 46 -1.89 -0.82 -4.56
C MET A 46 -1.34 -1.90 -5.50
N ARG A 47 -2.19 -2.52 -6.33
CA ARG A 47 -1.73 -3.54 -7.29
C ARG A 47 -0.96 -2.91 -8.44
N ASN A 48 0.33 -3.21 -8.60
CA ASN A 48 1.23 -2.55 -9.55
C ASN A 48 1.41 -1.05 -9.24
N GLY A 49 1.64 -0.72 -7.97
CA GLY A 49 2.02 0.62 -7.52
C GLY A 49 1.02 1.72 -7.87
N ILE A 50 1.52 2.93 -8.13
CA ILE A 50 0.69 4.13 -8.32
C ILE A 50 -0.23 4.05 -9.55
N GLU A 51 0.17 3.30 -10.59
CA GLU A 51 -0.67 3.05 -11.76
C GLU A 51 -1.90 2.24 -11.38
N GLY A 52 -1.72 1.20 -10.56
CA GLY A 52 -2.83 0.46 -9.99
C GLY A 52 -3.78 1.32 -9.19
N PHE A 53 -3.25 2.21 -8.37
CA PHE A 53 -4.10 3.08 -7.57
C PHE A 53 -4.92 4.05 -8.42
N LEU A 54 -4.32 4.65 -9.45
CA LEU A 54 -5.02 5.50 -10.43
C LEU A 54 -6.11 4.76 -11.23
N GLU A 55 -5.99 3.43 -11.33
CA GLU A 55 -6.97 2.52 -11.95
C GLU A 55 -7.87 1.85 -10.89
N GLU A 56 -7.80 2.27 -9.63
CA GLU A 56 -8.58 1.75 -8.50
C GLU A 56 -8.40 0.25 -8.24
N ARG A 57 -7.27 -0.30 -8.67
CA ARG A 57 -6.87 -1.70 -8.45
C ARG A 57 -6.25 -1.85 -7.06
N LEU A 58 -7.11 -1.92 -6.05
CA LEU A 58 -6.75 -2.12 -4.65
C LEU A 58 -7.06 -3.55 -4.17
N ILE A 59 -6.36 -3.99 -3.13
CA ILE A 59 -6.64 -5.21 -2.37
C ILE A 59 -6.70 -4.88 -0.88
N ASP A 60 -7.63 -5.46 -0.13
CA ASP A 60 -7.62 -5.38 1.33
C ASP A 60 -6.53 -6.33 1.88
N LEU A 61 -5.50 -5.75 2.50
CA LEU A 61 -4.37 -6.51 3.03
C LEU A 61 -4.67 -7.16 4.38
N PHE A 62 -5.64 -6.67 5.14
CA PHE A 62 -6.08 -7.35 6.35
C PHE A 62 -6.81 -8.64 6.01
N GLU A 63 -7.65 -8.64 4.97
CA GLU A 63 -8.29 -9.87 4.48
C GLU A 63 -7.27 -10.82 3.84
N ALA A 64 -6.38 -10.30 2.98
CA ALA A 64 -5.40 -11.13 2.27
C ALA A 64 -4.42 -11.86 3.23
N PHE A 65 -4.07 -11.21 4.34
CA PHE A 65 -3.10 -11.70 5.34
C PHE A 65 -3.73 -11.97 6.72
N ALA A 66 -5.00 -12.38 6.76
CA ALA A 66 -5.66 -12.81 8.00
C ALA A 66 -4.96 -14.02 8.65
N ASP A 67 -4.27 -14.83 7.85
CA ASP A 67 -3.45 -15.95 8.30
C ASP A 67 -1.99 -15.50 8.53
N LYS A 68 -1.49 -15.72 9.75
CA LYS A 68 -0.13 -15.34 10.16
C LYS A 68 0.95 -16.05 9.37
N GLU A 69 0.72 -17.27 8.87
CA GLU A 69 1.70 -18.01 8.08
C GLU A 69 1.99 -17.31 6.75
N LYS A 70 0.98 -16.66 6.15
CA LYS A 70 1.15 -15.89 4.91
C LYS A 70 2.12 -14.73 5.06
N LEU A 71 2.21 -14.10 6.24
CA LEU A 71 3.17 -13.04 6.49
C LEU A 71 4.61 -13.58 6.55
N SER A 72 4.81 -14.74 7.18
CA SER A 72 6.13 -15.39 7.21
C SER A 72 6.60 -15.80 5.82
N VAL A 73 5.68 -16.30 4.97
CA VAL A 73 5.97 -16.61 3.57
C VAL A 73 6.31 -15.34 2.79
N LEU A 74 5.53 -14.27 2.98
CA LEU A 74 5.78 -12.98 2.33
C LEU A 74 7.18 -12.44 2.65
N GLU A 75 7.62 -12.53 3.91
CA GLU A 75 8.94 -12.06 4.35
C GLU A 75 10.11 -12.75 3.65
N GLN A 76 9.92 -14.01 3.25
CA GLN A 76 10.93 -14.83 2.59
C GLN A 76 10.76 -14.85 1.06
N THR A 77 9.74 -14.16 0.53
CA THR A 77 9.46 -14.13 -0.91
C THR A 77 10.16 -12.93 -1.54
N PRO A 78 11.09 -13.10 -2.49
CA PRO A 78 11.70 -11.98 -3.20
C PRO A 78 10.70 -11.32 -4.16
N SER A 79 11.13 -10.23 -4.82
CA SER A 79 10.30 -9.44 -5.73
C SER A 79 9.18 -8.68 -4.99
N ALA A 80 8.24 -8.09 -5.73
CA ALA A 80 7.15 -7.27 -5.20
C ALA A 80 5.82 -8.04 -5.26
N ALA A 81 5.28 -8.43 -4.10
CA ALA A 81 4.04 -9.21 -3.99
C ALA A 81 2.79 -8.46 -4.47
N LEU A 82 2.77 -7.13 -4.37
CA LEU A 82 1.70 -6.31 -4.93
C LEU A 82 1.90 -6.03 -6.42
N GLY A 83 3.00 -6.49 -7.01
CA GLY A 83 3.53 -5.93 -8.24
C GLY A 83 4.10 -4.53 -8.03
N SER A 84 4.80 -4.02 -9.03
CA SER A 84 5.42 -2.70 -9.00
C SER A 84 5.11 -1.93 -10.28
N CYS A 85 5.37 -0.63 -10.28
CA CYS A 85 5.28 0.23 -11.45
C CYS A 85 6.60 0.96 -11.70
N ARG A 86 6.78 1.43 -12.94
CA ARG A 86 7.90 2.30 -13.34
C ARG A 86 7.43 3.71 -13.74
N LYS A 87 6.14 4.02 -13.54
CA LYS A 87 5.59 5.36 -13.76
C LYS A 87 6.35 6.39 -12.94
N LYS A 88 7.12 7.22 -13.64
CA LYS A 88 7.77 8.39 -13.07
C LYS A 88 6.74 9.50 -12.99
N MET A 89 6.37 9.87 -11.78
CA MET A 89 5.44 10.97 -11.54
C MET A 89 6.11 12.28 -11.96
N LYS A 90 5.44 13.06 -12.80
CA LYS A 90 5.85 14.44 -13.10
C LYS A 90 5.65 15.32 -11.86
N SER A 91 6.21 16.52 -11.87
CA SER A 91 5.94 17.45 -10.78
C SER A 91 4.46 17.86 -10.78
N PRO A 92 3.87 18.22 -9.63
CA PRO A 92 2.49 18.69 -9.59
C PRO A 92 2.21 19.92 -10.48
N LYS A 93 3.24 20.69 -10.84
CA LYS A 93 3.11 21.83 -11.76
C LYS A 93 2.92 21.39 -13.22
N ASP A 94 3.54 20.28 -13.59
CA ASP A 94 3.55 19.77 -14.97
C ASP A 94 2.42 18.75 -15.24
N ASP A 95 1.77 18.25 -14.19
CA ASP A 95 0.71 17.24 -14.25
C ASP A 95 -0.23 17.36 -13.04
N PRO A 96 -0.91 18.50 -12.85
CA PRO A 96 -1.79 18.73 -11.70
C PRO A 96 -2.96 17.74 -11.65
N GLU A 97 -3.51 17.37 -12.81
CA GLU A 97 -4.66 16.46 -12.94
C GLU A 97 -4.41 15.09 -12.28
N THR A 98 -3.21 14.53 -12.44
CA THR A 98 -2.86 13.26 -11.80
C THR A 98 -2.89 13.39 -10.27
N TYR A 99 -2.40 14.49 -9.71
CA TYR A 99 -2.39 14.69 -8.26
C TYR A 99 -3.78 15.01 -7.71
N GLU A 100 -4.60 15.76 -8.44
CA GLU A 100 -6.00 15.99 -8.10
C GLU A 100 -6.76 14.66 -8.02
N LYS A 101 -6.61 13.81 -9.04
CA LYS A 101 -7.19 12.46 -9.03
C LYS A 101 -6.69 11.61 -7.86
N LEU A 102 -5.39 11.66 -7.54
CA LEU A 102 -4.86 10.94 -6.37
C LEU A 102 -5.47 11.43 -5.06
N ILE A 103 -5.66 12.74 -4.89
CA ILE A 103 -6.30 13.32 -3.71
C ILE A 103 -7.77 12.87 -3.62
N GLU A 104 -8.50 12.84 -4.74
CA GLU A 104 -9.86 12.32 -4.76
C GLU A 104 -9.93 10.85 -4.36
N LEU A 105 -9.00 10.03 -4.87
CA LEU A 105 -8.89 8.62 -4.49
C LEU A 105 -8.55 8.44 -3.00
N PHE A 106 -7.63 9.23 -2.44
CA PHE A 106 -7.34 9.20 -1.00
C PHE A 106 -8.49 9.70 -0.12
N LYS A 107 -9.42 10.49 -0.65
CA LYS A 107 -10.65 10.87 0.07
C LYS A 107 -11.73 9.80 -0.04
N LYS A 108 -11.77 9.10 -1.17
CA LYS A 108 -12.74 8.03 -1.46
C LYS A 108 -12.48 6.77 -0.64
N TYR A 109 -11.21 6.39 -0.50
CA TYR A 109 -10.74 5.20 0.22
C TYR A 109 -10.15 5.58 1.57
#